data_AF-A0A381L6G2-F1
#
_entry.id   AF-A0A381L6G2-F1
#
_cell.length_a   1.000
_cell.length_b   1.000
_cell.length_c   1.000
_cell.angle_alpha   90.00
_cell.angle_beta   90.00
_cell.angle_gamma   90.00
#
_symmetry.space_group_name_H-M   'P 1'
#
loop_
_entity.id
_entity.type
_entity.pdbx_description
1 polymer ?
#
loop_
_entity_poly.entity_id
_entity_poly.type
_entity_poly.pdbx_seq_one_letter_code
_entity_poly.pdbx_strand_id
1 'polypeptide(L)'
;DLELDEEIESLQSQISTLKAERSLYVSTILSCQHTRLALSNFHAQNESVADLDVAPIISAAEAQYNHNQSNLYRLCATITTFEIQDPDPYAIDNGRLLALRFDVSNRGKYVRPYYVMLNQARNGEEKLIRIHRHTLPPAIPIDSLFRRYMSQDTDTLANSVQLKYLAPGKSLLLFSRALRRAIIAYHNRLLAIETLRTEFTPRKTGNLKETIHLHTLKDITATNAEATQLYIEWMDGRIGLVLIDENGVVKKCAIQGEDGRDREAENRAMCGRIEGLGQRLKG
;
A
#
# COMPACT_ATOMS: atom_id res chain seq x y z
N ASP A 1 2.60 -26.78 43.06
CA ASP A 1 1.65 -27.89 42.87
C ASP A 1 0.25 -27.48 43.30
N LEU A 2 0.01 -27.14 44.58
CA LEU A 2 -1.32 -26.73 45.07
C LEU A 2 -1.96 -25.52 44.34
N GLU A 3 -1.17 -24.49 44.01
CA GLU A 3 -1.68 -23.28 43.31
C GLU A 3 -2.11 -23.58 41.86
N LEU A 4 -1.47 -24.55 41.21
CA LEU A 4 -1.84 -24.98 39.86
C LEU A 4 -3.11 -25.84 39.88
N ASP A 5 -3.30 -26.65 40.93
CA ASP A 5 -4.50 -27.48 41.09
C ASP A 5 -5.75 -26.61 41.33
N GLU A 6 -5.62 -25.52 42.11
CA GLU A 6 -6.70 -24.53 42.30
C GLU A 6 -7.03 -23.78 41.01
N GLU A 7 -6.02 -23.41 40.21
CA GLU A 7 -6.23 -22.77 38.92
C GLU A 7 -6.91 -23.72 37.91
N ILE A 8 -6.50 -24.99 37.90
CA ILE A 8 -7.11 -26.03 37.07
C ILE A 8 -8.58 -26.25 37.46
N GLU A 9 -8.90 -26.30 38.75
CA GLU A 9 -10.26 -26.46 39.25
C GLU A 9 -11.15 -25.26 38.87
N SER A 10 -10.62 -24.04 39.03
CA SER A 10 -11.30 -22.80 38.60
C SER A 10 -11.59 -22.80 37.10
N LEU A 11 -10.60 -23.14 36.26
CA LEU A 11 -10.78 -23.21 34.80
C LEU A 11 -11.78 -24.31 34.40
N GLN A 12 -11.76 -25.46 35.06
CA GLN A 12 -12.74 -26.52 34.82
C GLN A 12 -14.16 -26.08 35.18
N SER A 13 -14.33 -25.35 36.28
CA SER A 13 -15.62 -24.77 36.66
C SER A 13 -16.11 -23.76 35.62
N GLN A 14 -15.23 -22.91 35.08
CA GLN A 14 -15.57 -21.93 34.05
C GLN A 14 -15.92 -22.60 32.71
N ILE A 15 -15.22 -23.68 32.34
CA ILE A 15 -15.57 -24.47 31.16
C ILE A 15 -16.95 -25.11 31.33
N SER A 16 -17.28 -25.59 32.53
CA SER A 16 -18.57 -26.23 32.81
C SER A 16 -19.73 -25.23 32.68
N THR A 17 -19.58 -24.01 33.19
CA THR A 17 -20.59 -22.95 33.10
C THR A 17 -20.79 -22.48 31.66
N LEU A 18 -19.70 -22.23 30.92
CA LEU A 18 -19.78 -21.84 29.50
C LEU A 18 -20.41 -22.93 28.63
N LYS A 19 -20.16 -24.21 28.93
CA LYS A 19 -20.83 -25.33 28.24
C LYS A 19 -22.33 -25.36 28.53
N ALA A 20 -22.73 -25.10 29.78
CA ALA A 20 -24.14 -25.03 30.15
C ALA A 20 -24.84 -23.86 29.45
N GLU A 21 -24.22 -22.68 29.42
CA GLU A 21 -24.74 -21.51 28.68
C GLU A 21 -24.87 -21.80 27.18
N ARG A 22 -23.83 -22.38 26.56
CA ARG A 22 -23.88 -22.77 25.14
C ARG A 22 -25.03 -23.72 24.88
N SER A 23 -25.25 -24.70 25.75
CA SER A 23 -26.36 -25.66 25.63
C SER A 23 -27.72 -24.95 25.66
N LEU A 24 -27.89 -23.98 26.57
CA LEU A 24 -29.11 -23.19 26.70
C LEU A 24 -29.34 -22.30 25.46
N TYR A 25 -28.32 -21.62 24.96
CA TYR A 25 -28.44 -20.81 23.75
C TYR A 25 -28.77 -21.67 22.53
N VAL A 26 -28.14 -22.85 22.40
CA VAL A 26 -28.43 -23.78 21.30
C VAL A 26 -29.87 -24.28 21.39
N SER A 27 -30.35 -24.70 22.56
CA SER A 27 -31.74 -25.16 22.73
C SER A 27 -32.75 -24.04 22.45
N THR A 28 -32.43 -22.80 22.82
CA THR A 28 -33.25 -21.61 22.53
C THR A 28 -33.31 -21.33 21.03
N ILE A 29 -32.16 -21.39 20.35
CA ILE A 29 -32.09 -21.16 18.89
C ILE A 29 -32.84 -22.27 18.14
N LEU A 30 -32.67 -23.54 18.54
CA LEU A 30 -33.32 -24.68 17.90
C LEU A 30 -34.83 -24.75 18.18
N SER A 31 -35.28 -24.26 19.33
CA SER A 31 -36.71 -24.20 19.67
C SER A 31 -37.42 -23.00 19.03
N CYS A 32 -36.68 -21.96 18.61
CA CYS A 32 -37.25 -20.82 17.91
C CYS A 32 -37.97 -21.26 16.63
N GLN A 33 -39.21 -20.80 16.47
CA GLN A 33 -40.10 -21.20 15.38
C GLN A 33 -39.52 -20.88 14.00
N HIS A 34 -38.82 -19.76 13.86
CA HIS A 34 -38.19 -19.37 12.59
C HIS A 34 -37.07 -20.34 12.19
N THR A 35 -36.26 -20.79 13.15
CA THR A 35 -35.20 -21.78 12.93
C THR A 35 -35.79 -23.13 12.55
N ARG A 36 -36.86 -23.56 13.25
CA ARG A 36 -37.54 -24.83 12.94
C ARG A 36 -38.16 -24.83 11.54
N LEU A 37 -38.80 -23.73 11.14
CA LEU A 37 -39.38 -23.57 9.80
C LEU A 37 -38.31 -23.55 8.71
N ALA A 38 -37.18 -22.87 8.95
CA ALA A 38 -36.05 -22.90 8.04
C ALA A 38 -35.51 -24.33 7.88
N LEU A 39 -35.28 -25.04 9.00
CA LEU A 39 -34.78 -26.42 8.99
C LEU A 39 -35.77 -27.41 8.34
N SER A 40 -37.08 -27.26 8.57
CA SER A 40 -38.09 -28.11 7.91
C SER A 40 -38.16 -27.86 6.41
N ASN A 41 -38.02 -26.60 5.98
CA ASN A 41 -37.97 -26.25 4.56
C ASN A 41 -36.70 -26.82 3.90
N PHE A 42 -35.55 -26.76 4.58
CA PHE A 42 -34.32 -27.43 4.13
C PHE A 42 -34.48 -28.95 4.05
N HIS A 43 -35.17 -29.57 5.01
CA HIS A 43 -35.40 -31.02 5.01
C HIS A 43 -36.37 -31.47 3.91
N ALA A 44 -37.44 -30.73 3.68
CA ALA A 44 -38.37 -30.96 2.57
C ALA A 44 -37.71 -30.73 1.21
N GLN A 45 -36.75 -29.80 1.11
CA GLN A 45 -35.93 -29.64 -0.08
C GLN A 45 -34.98 -30.81 -0.30
N ASN A 46 -34.39 -31.39 0.76
CA ASN A 46 -33.46 -32.52 0.67
C ASN A 46 -34.05 -33.79 0.03
N GLU A 47 -35.37 -34.04 0.15
CA GLU A 47 -36.02 -35.16 -0.56
C GLU A 47 -36.11 -34.95 -2.08
N SER A 48 -35.97 -33.70 -2.57
CA SER A 48 -35.93 -33.34 -3.99
C SER A 48 -34.51 -33.17 -4.57
N VAL A 49 -33.46 -33.32 -3.76
CA VAL A 49 -32.05 -33.01 -4.14
C VAL A 49 -31.44 -34.01 -5.12
N ALA A 50 -32.03 -35.20 -5.29
CA ALA A 50 -31.48 -36.22 -6.19
C ALA A 50 -31.45 -35.81 -7.68
N ASP A 51 -32.24 -34.82 -8.10
CA ASP A 51 -32.37 -34.35 -9.49
C ASP A 51 -31.94 -32.87 -9.70
N LEU A 52 -31.34 -32.23 -8.69
CA LEU A 52 -30.87 -30.84 -8.82
C LEU A 52 -29.55 -30.79 -9.60
N ASP A 53 -29.53 -30.03 -10.69
CA ASP A 53 -28.30 -29.71 -11.43
C ASP A 53 -27.37 -28.87 -10.52
N VAL A 54 -26.36 -29.54 -9.94
CA VAL A 54 -25.38 -28.93 -9.03
C VAL A 54 -24.25 -28.25 -9.80
N ALA A 55 -24.13 -28.48 -11.11
CA ALA A 55 -23.10 -27.88 -11.97
C ALA A 55 -23.01 -26.35 -11.87
N PRO A 56 -24.12 -25.56 -11.89
CA PRO A 56 -24.04 -24.11 -11.72
C PRO A 56 -23.53 -23.70 -10.35
N ILE A 57 -23.84 -24.45 -9.29
CA ILE A 57 -23.37 -24.16 -7.93
C ILE A 57 -21.87 -24.41 -7.82
N ILE A 58 -21.39 -25.52 -8.39
CA ILE A 58 -19.96 -25.86 -8.44
C ILE A 58 -19.20 -24.80 -9.24
N SER A 59 -19.71 -24.42 -10.42
CA SER A 59 -19.09 -23.38 -11.25
C SER A 59 -19.05 -22.02 -10.53
N ALA A 60 -20.13 -21.63 -9.84
CA ALA A 60 -20.16 -20.41 -9.04
C ALA A 60 -19.17 -20.47 -7.86
N ALA A 61 -19.06 -21.61 -7.19
CA ALA A 61 -18.11 -21.83 -6.10
C ALA A 61 -16.66 -21.76 -6.59
N GLU A 62 -16.34 -22.38 -7.73
CA GLU A 62 -15.03 -22.30 -8.37
C GLU A 62 -14.70 -20.87 -8.81
N ALA A 63 -15.66 -20.15 -9.41
CA ALA A 63 -15.50 -18.75 -9.77
C ALA A 63 -15.21 -17.88 -8.53
N GLN A 64 -15.93 -18.11 -7.43
CA GLN A 64 -15.70 -17.42 -6.17
C GLN A 64 -14.33 -17.77 -5.57
N TYR A 65 -13.92 -19.03 -5.62
CA TYR A 65 -12.61 -19.47 -5.16
C TYR A 65 -11.49 -18.77 -5.93
N ASN A 66 -11.57 -18.77 -7.26
CA ASN A 66 -10.61 -18.09 -8.14
C ASN A 66 -10.58 -16.57 -7.89
N HIS A 67 -11.75 -15.97 -7.66
CA HIS A 67 -11.86 -14.55 -7.31
C HIS A 67 -11.18 -14.24 -5.97
N ASN A 68 -11.43 -15.05 -4.94
CA ASN A 68 -10.81 -14.91 -3.62
C ASN A 68 -9.29 -15.09 -3.71
N GLN A 69 -8.82 -16.07 -4.47
CA GLN A 69 -7.40 -16.30 -4.68
C GLN A 69 -6.74 -15.12 -5.42
N SER A 70 -7.37 -14.58 -6.46
CA SER A 70 -6.89 -13.38 -7.16
C SER A 70 -6.79 -12.18 -6.23
N ASN A 71 -7.81 -11.96 -5.39
CA ASN A 71 -7.80 -10.89 -4.39
C ASN A 71 -6.70 -11.10 -3.35
N LEU A 72 -6.47 -12.33 -2.88
CA LEU A 72 -5.40 -12.64 -1.96
C LEU A 72 -4.02 -12.29 -2.55
N TYR A 73 -3.77 -12.63 -3.82
CA TYR A 73 -2.53 -12.23 -4.48
C TYR A 73 -2.39 -10.71 -4.61
N ARG A 74 -3.47 -9.99 -4.92
CA ARG A 74 -3.46 -8.52 -5.00
C ARG A 74 -3.15 -7.89 -3.64
N LEU A 75 -3.72 -8.42 -2.56
CA LEU A 75 -3.48 -7.94 -1.19
C LEU A 75 -2.05 -8.23 -0.72
N CYS A 76 -1.55 -9.45 -0.90
CA CYS A 76 -0.27 -9.88 -0.33
C CYS A 76 0.93 -9.53 -1.21
N ALA A 77 0.84 -9.76 -2.53
CA ALA A 77 1.96 -9.54 -3.43
C ALA A 77 2.11 -8.07 -3.81
N THR A 78 1.04 -7.27 -3.74
CA THR A 78 0.93 -5.84 -4.16
C THR A 78 1.29 -5.52 -5.61
N ILE A 79 2.04 -6.39 -6.29
CA ILE A 79 2.32 -6.37 -7.72
C ILE A 79 1.67 -7.63 -8.30
N THR A 80 0.79 -7.47 -9.27
CA THR A 80 0.19 -8.59 -10.00
C THR A 80 0.29 -8.38 -11.50
N THR A 81 0.48 -9.47 -12.23
CA THR A 81 0.54 -9.47 -13.70
C THR A 81 -0.76 -10.02 -14.27
N PHE A 82 -1.23 -9.47 -15.38
CA PHE A 82 -2.35 -10.00 -16.12
C PHE A 82 -2.20 -9.66 -17.61
N GLU A 83 -2.84 -10.45 -18.46
CA GLU A 83 -2.81 -10.26 -19.90
C GLU A 83 -3.92 -9.30 -20.33
N ILE A 84 -3.61 -8.42 -21.27
CA ILE A 84 -4.56 -7.51 -21.92
C ILE A 84 -4.44 -7.71 -23.42
N GLN A 85 -5.59 -7.68 -24.09
CA GLN A 85 -5.68 -7.68 -25.54
C GLN A 85 -6.05 -6.27 -26.00
N ASP A 86 -5.15 -5.61 -26.73
CA ASP A 86 -5.43 -4.36 -27.44
C ASP A 86 -6.40 -4.67 -28.58
N PRO A 87 -7.57 -3.99 -28.67
CA PRO A 87 -8.51 -4.20 -29.75
C PRO A 87 -8.04 -3.63 -31.09
N ASP A 88 -6.96 -2.84 -31.14
CA ASP A 88 -6.45 -2.27 -32.39
C ASP A 88 -5.93 -3.37 -33.34
N PRO A 89 -6.50 -3.50 -34.57
CA PRO A 89 -6.04 -4.47 -35.56
C PRO A 89 -4.59 -4.26 -36.03
N TYR A 90 -4.02 -3.06 -35.83
CA TYR A 90 -2.63 -2.74 -36.17
C TYR A 90 -1.67 -2.84 -34.99
N ALA A 91 -2.13 -3.35 -33.85
CA ALA A 91 -1.30 -3.48 -32.67
C ALA A 91 -0.16 -4.51 -32.87
N ILE A 92 1.01 -4.18 -32.33
CA ILE A 92 2.19 -5.06 -32.33
C ILE A 92 1.84 -6.34 -31.55
N ASP A 93 2.37 -7.49 -32.01
CA ASP A 93 2.15 -8.82 -31.42
C ASP A 93 0.67 -9.22 -31.30
N ASN A 94 -0.10 -8.93 -32.36
CA ASN A 94 -1.55 -9.14 -32.40
C ASN A 94 -2.26 -8.49 -31.21
N GLY A 95 -1.77 -7.37 -30.68
CA GLY A 95 -2.35 -6.66 -29.55
C GLY A 95 -2.15 -7.32 -28.18
N ARG A 96 -1.32 -8.36 -28.06
CA ARG A 96 -1.05 -8.99 -26.75
C ARG A 96 -0.15 -8.10 -25.91
N LEU A 97 -0.68 -7.64 -24.78
CA LEU A 97 0.00 -6.78 -23.83
C LEU A 97 0.12 -7.47 -22.48
N LEU A 98 1.30 -7.38 -21.87
CA LEU A 98 1.48 -7.77 -20.48
C LEU A 98 1.24 -6.56 -19.59
N ALA A 99 0.27 -6.63 -18.69
CA ALA A 99 -0.01 -5.56 -17.75
C ALA A 99 0.47 -5.89 -16.35
N LEU A 100 1.07 -4.88 -15.71
CA LEU A 100 1.41 -4.87 -14.30
C LEU A 100 0.41 -3.99 -13.55
N ARG A 101 -0.14 -4.52 -12.46
CA ARG A 101 -0.97 -3.80 -11.50
C ARG A 101 -0.18 -3.61 -10.21
N PHE A 102 -0.16 -2.38 -9.73
CA PHE A 102 0.43 -1.97 -8.45
C PHE A 102 -0.67 -1.50 -7.52
N ASP A 103 -0.89 -2.24 -6.44
CA ASP A 103 -1.80 -1.89 -5.37
C ASP A 103 -1.01 -1.28 -4.21
N VAL A 104 -1.44 -0.11 -3.73
CA VAL A 104 -0.81 0.59 -2.60
C VAL A 104 -1.86 0.88 -1.55
N SER A 105 -1.57 0.52 -0.31
CA SER A 105 -2.40 0.85 0.84
C SER A 105 -1.98 2.19 1.44
N ASN A 106 -2.97 2.97 1.82
CA ASN A 106 -2.85 4.23 2.52
C ASN A 106 -3.91 4.25 3.64
N ARG A 107 -3.48 4.43 4.90
CA ARG A 107 -4.35 4.47 6.11
C ARG A 107 -5.39 3.33 6.15
N GLY A 108 -4.94 2.11 5.88
CA GLY A 108 -5.79 0.91 5.94
C GLY A 108 -6.76 0.74 4.76
N LYS A 109 -6.68 1.58 3.72
CA LYS A 109 -7.47 1.46 2.48
C LYS A 109 -6.54 1.37 1.28
N TYR A 110 -6.96 0.68 0.22
CA TYR A 110 -6.21 0.68 -1.03
C TYR A 110 -6.53 1.93 -1.86
N VAL A 111 -5.49 2.60 -2.33
CA VAL A 111 -5.60 3.66 -3.33
C VAL A 111 -5.94 3.03 -4.68
N ARG A 112 -6.47 3.81 -5.62
CA ARG A 112 -6.67 3.37 -7.00
C ARG A 112 -5.37 2.73 -7.53
N PRO A 113 -5.43 1.49 -8.06
CA PRO A 113 -4.26 0.80 -8.55
C PRO A 113 -3.61 1.55 -9.72
N TYR A 114 -2.29 1.45 -9.80
CA TYR A 114 -1.56 1.89 -10.97
C TYR A 114 -1.30 0.72 -11.91
N TYR A 115 -1.50 0.98 -13.19
CA TYR A 115 -1.25 0.07 -14.28
C TYR A 115 -0.04 0.51 -15.09
N VAL A 116 0.79 -0.46 -15.47
CA VAL A 116 1.87 -0.32 -16.47
C VAL A 116 1.68 -1.41 -17.50
N MET A 117 1.47 -1.03 -18.75
CA MET A 117 1.28 -1.94 -19.87
C MET A 117 2.59 -2.05 -20.64
N LEU A 118 3.02 -3.28 -20.86
CA LEU A 118 4.24 -3.64 -21.54
C LEU A 118 3.89 -4.34 -22.86
N ASN A 119 4.57 -3.92 -23.92
CA ASN A 119 4.47 -4.52 -25.23
C ASN A 119 5.77 -5.31 -25.51
N GLN A 120 5.64 -6.47 -26.14
CA GLN A 120 6.77 -7.22 -26.66
C GLN A 120 7.01 -6.80 -28.11
N ALA A 121 7.92 -5.83 -28.29
CA ALA A 121 8.38 -5.43 -29.60
C ALA A 121 9.38 -6.46 -30.14
N ARG A 122 9.27 -6.79 -31.42
CA ARG A 122 10.25 -7.61 -32.13
C ARG A 122 11.15 -6.70 -32.94
N ASN A 123 12.45 -6.66 -32.62
CA ASN A 123 13.45 -5.95 -33.42
C ASN A 123 14.35 -6.98 -34.09
N GLY A 124 13.96 -7.43 -35.29
CA GLY A 124 14.60 -8.57 -35.94
C GLY A 124 14.32 -9.90 -35.22
N GLU A 125 15.37 -10.57 -34.73
CA GLU A 125 15.25 -11.84 -33.98
C GLU A 125 15.03 -11.64 -32.47
N GLU A 126 15.36 -10.45 -31.93
CA GLU A 126 15.31 -10.21 -30.49
C GLU A 126 13.94 -9.72 -30.03
N LYS A 127 13.48 -10.31 -28.92
CA LYS A 127 12.26 -9.92 -28.20
C LYS A 127 12.61 -8.85 -27.18
N LEU A 128 12.22 -7.61 -27.46
CA LEU A 128 12.43 -6.46 -26.58
C LEU A 128 11.11 -6.10 -25.88
N ILE A 129 11.17 -5.91 -24.57
CA ILE A 129 10.02 -5.40 -23.81
C ILE A 129 10.10 -3.87 -23.85
N ARG A 130 8.97 -3.21 -24.14
CA ARG A 130 8.83 -1.76 -24.13
C ARG A 130 7.61 -1.35 -23.32
N ILE A 131 7.68 -0.20 -22.65
CA ILE A 131 6.49 0.41 -22.03
C ILE A 131 5.55 0.91 -23.12
N HIS A 132 4.32 0.41 -23.13
CA HIS A 132 3.24 0.88 -23.98
C HIS A 132 2.56 2.11 -23.37
N ARG A 133 1.99 1.95 -22.17
CA ARG A 133 1.26 3.00 -21.43
C ARG A 133 1.35 2.80 -19.93
N HIS A 134 1.15 3.86 -19.15
CA HIS A 134 1.05 3.77 -17.69
C HIS A 134 0.07 4.80 -17.11
N THR A 135 -0.32 4.60 -15.85
CA THR A 135 -1.21 5.49 -15.09
C THR A 135 -0.53 6.15 -13.89
N LEU A 136 0.78 6.00 -13.78
CA LEU A 136 1.58 6.58 -12.69
C LEU A 136 1.62 8.11 -12.74
N PRO A 137 1.66 8.79 -11.57
CA PRO A 137 1.91 10.23 -11.50
C PRO A 137 3.26 10.60 -12.14
N PRO A 138 3.38 11.80 -12.75
CA PRO A 138 4.64 12.28 -13.33
C PRO A 138 5.81 12.34 -12.34
N ALA A 139 5.50 12.45 -11.04
CA ALA A 139 6.44 12.42 -9.94
C ALA A 139 7.22 11.09 -9.79
N ILE A 140 6.77 10.02 -10.45
CA ILE A 140 7.40 8.70 -10.37
C ILE A 140 8.22 8.51 -11.65
N PRO A 141 9.56 8.40 -11.56
CA PRO A 141 10.42 8.40 -12.73
C PRO A 141 10.48 6.99 -13.37
N ILE A 142 9.40 6.60 -14.06
CA ILE A 142 9.29 5.27 -14.68
C ILE A 142 10.36 5.05 -15.76
N ASP A 143 10.66 6.05 -16.59
CA ASP A 143 11.61 5.88 -17.70
C ASP A 143 13.04 5.66 -17.23
N SER A 144 13.46 6.37 -16.17
CA SER A 144 14.80 6.19 -15.60
C SER A 144 14.94 4.81 -14.96
N LEU A 145 13.90 4.36 -14.24
CA LEU A 145 13.84 3.01 -13.67
C LEU A 145 13.82 1.95 -14.78
N PHE A 146 13.04 2.16 -15.83
CA PHE A 146 12.96 1.23 -16.94
C PHE A 146 14.31 1.10 -17.62
N ARG A 147 14.97 2.21 -17.96
CA ARG A 147 16.32 2.15 -18.54
C ARG A 147 17.31 1.47 -17.61
N ARG A 148 17.28 1.77 -16.32
CA ARG A 148 18.20 1.18 -15.34
C ARG A 148 18.09 -0.34 -15.22
N TYR A 149 16.87 -0.87 -15.25
CA TYR A 149 16.62 -2.29 -14.98
C TYR A 149 16.33 -3.13 -16.23
N MET A 150 15.94 -2.50 -17.35
CA MET A 150 15.54 -3.16 -18.59
C MET A 150 16.43 -2.84 -19.79
N SER A 151 17.11 -1.68 -19.83
CA SER A 151 18.00 -1.39 -20.95
C SER A 151 19.24 -2.28 -20.89
N GLN A 152 19.49 -2.95 -22.02
CA GLN A 152 20.73 -3.61 -22.36
C GLN A 152 21.78 -2.57 -22.82
N ASP A 153 21.92 -1.44 -22.14
CA ASP A 153 23.07 -0.55 -22.41
C ASP A 153 24.31 -1.26 -21.84
N THR A 154 24.93 -2.06 -22.72
CA THR A 154 26.10 -2.88 -22.48
C THR A 154 27.30 -2.09 -21.98
N ASP A 155 27.29 -0.76 -22.17
CA ASP A 155 28.42 0.14 -21.91
C ASP A 155 28.43 0.78 -20.52
N THR A 156 27.28 1.08 -19.89
CA THR A 156 27.26 1.71 -18.55
C THR A 156 27.12 0.69 -17.41
N LEU A 157 26.50 -0.46 -17.68
CA LEU A 157 26.34 -1.58 -16.75
C LEU A 157 27.55 -2.54 -16.73
N ALA A 158 28.62 -2.26 -17.47
CA ALA A 158 29.87 -3.02 -17.43
C ALA A 158 30.52 -3.06 -16.02
N ASN A 159 30.19 -2.11 -15.15
CA ASN A 159 30.68 -2.06 -13.77
C ASN A 159 29.81 -2.83 -12.75
N SER A 160 28.64 -3.33 -13.13
CA SER A 160 27.84 -4.24 -12.29
C SER A 160 27.74 -5.61 -12.95
N VAL A 161 28.72 -6.46 -12.65
CA VAL A 161 28.89 -7.84 -13.16
C VAL A 161 27.60 -8.71 -13.07
N GLN A 162 26.64 -8.34 -12.22
CA GLN A 162 25.42 -9.11 -11.94
C GLN A 162 24.26 -8.93 -12.93
N LEU A 163 24.20 -7.86 -13.73
CA LEU A 163 23.02 -7.59 -14.58
C LEU A 163 23.15 -8.06 -16.03
N LYS A 164 24.37 -8.30 -16.53
CA LYS A 164 24.63 -8.73 -17.92
C LYS A 164 24.12 -10.15 -18.26
N TYR A 165 23.81 -10.97 -17.26
CA TYR A 165 23.38 -12.38 -17.44
C TYR A 165 21.96 -12.65 -16.92
N LEU A 166 21.17 -11.62 -16.63
CA LEU A 166 19.85 -11.82 -16.06
C LEU A 166 18.84 -12.17 -17.17
N ALA A 167 18.29 -13.39 -17.12
CA ALA A 167 17.19 -13.80 -17.98
C ALA A 167 16.07 -12.72 -17.99
N PRO A 168 15.38 -12.49 -19.13
CA PRO A 168 14.44 -11.38 -19.30
C PRO A 168 13.28 -11.36 -18.27
N GLY A 169 12.94 -12.50 -17.67
CA GLY A 169 11.96 -12.54 -16.56
C GLY A 169 12.48 -11.95 -15.25
N LYS A 170 13.78 -12.03 -14.98
CA LYS A 170 14.40 -11.51 -13.75
C LYS A 170 14.58 -9.99 -13.82
N SER A 171 14.88 -9.40 -14.98
CA SER A 171 14.94 -7.94 -15.16
C SER A 171 13.58 -7.29 -14.94
N LEU A 172 12.50 -7.91 -15.43
CA LEU A 172 11.12 -7.47 -15.17
C LEU A 172 10.75 -7.51 -13.68
N LEU A 173 11.18 -8.54 -12.99
CA LEU A 173 10.95 -8.69 -11.56
C LEU A 173 11.74 -7.63 -10.75
N LEU A 174 12.97 -7.29 -11.16
CA LEU A 174 13.73 -6.20 -10.53
C LEU A 174 13.12 -4.82 -10.82
N PHE A 175 12.75 -4.56 -12.07
CA PHE A 175 12.08 -3.33 -12.47
C PHE A 175 10.79 -3.11 -11.69
N SER A 176 9.90 -4.10 -11.66
CA SER A 176 8.62 -4.02 -10.95
C SER A 176 8.81 -3.80 -9.45
N ARG A 177 9.79 -4.46 -8.81
CA ARG A 177 10.14 -4.21 -7.41
C ARG A 177 10.67 -2.79 -7.18
N ALA A 178 11.54 -2.30 -8.06
CA ALA A 178 12.07 -0.94 -7.95
C ALA A 178 10.97 0.10 -8.13
N LEU A 179 10.10 -0.09 -9.12
CA LEU A 179 8.95 0.76 -9.35
C LEU A 179 7.99 0.76 -8.17
N ARG A 180 7.66 -0.42 -7.61
CA ARG A 180 6.87 -0.53 -6.39
C ARG A 180 7.46 0.29 -5.24
N ARG A 181 8.78 0.19 -5.01
CA ARG A 181 9.46 0.98 -3.97
C ARG A 181 9.28 2.48 -4.20
N ALA A 182 9.45 2.94 -5.45
CA ALA A 182 9.25 4.35 -5.79
C ALA A 182 7.81 4.83 -5.54
N ILE A 183 6.81 4.03 -5.92
CA ILE A 183 5.39 4.33 -5.68
C ILE A 183 5.08 4.39 -4.17
N ILE A 184 5.54 3.41 -3.40
CA ILE A 184 5.32 3.38 -1.94
C ILE A 184 6.02 4.55 -1.27
N ALA A 185 7.27 4.84 -1.65
CA ALA A 185 8.00 5.97 -1.12
C ALA A 185 7.27 7.29 -1.37
N TYR A 186 6.70 7.48 -2.56
CA TYR A 186 5.88 8.65 -2.88
C TYR A 186 4.66 8.78 -1.94
N HIS A 187 3.88 7.71 -1.76
CA HIS A 187 2.72 7.75 -0.86
C HIS A 187 3.10 7.91 0.61
N ASN A 188 4.20 7.30 1.05
CA ASN A 188 4.72 7.46 2.41
C ASN A 188 5.14 8.92 2.68
N ARG A 189 5.77 9.60 1.70
CA ARG A 189 6.10 11.03 1.82
C ARG A 189 4.86 11.89 1.93
N LEU A 190 3.88 11.70 1.05
CA LEU A 190 2.60 12.42 1.12
C LEU A 190 1.94 12.24 2.49
N LEU A 191 1.90 10.99 2.98
CA LEU A 191 1.33 10.70 4.29
C LEU A 191 2.08 11.35 5.44
N ALA A 192 3.41 11.31 5.42
CA ALA A 192 4.20 11.96 6.44
C ALA A 192 3.97 13.48 6.47
N ILE A 193 3.85 14.13 5.31
CA ILE A 193 3.54 15.56 5.22
C ILE A 193 2.15 15.86 5.78
N GLU A 194 1.14 15.05 5.42
CA GLU A 194 -0.20 15.18 5.98
C GLU A 194 -0.19 15.01 7.50
N THR A 195 0.50 14.00 8.02
CA THR A 195 0.61 13.75 9.46
C THR A 195 1.28 14.93 10.16
N LEU A 196 2.40 15.43 9.62
CA LEU A 196 3.07 16.61 10.16
C LEU A 196 2.15 17.83 10.17
N ARG A 197 1.35 18.02 9.11
CA ARG A 197 0.38 19.10 9.06
C ARG A 197 -0.71 18.93 10.13
N THR A 198 -1.21 17.72 10.34
CA THR A 198 -2.24 17.49 11.37
C THR A 198 -1.73 17.65 12.79
N GLU A 199 -0.46 17.34 13.05
CA GLU A 199 0.11 17.34 14.41
C GLU A 199 0.73 18.69 14.81
N PHE A 200 1.27 19.45 13.85
CA PHE A 200 2.09 20.62 14.15
C PHE A 200 1.51 21.95 13.64
N THR A 201 0.48 21.92 12.78
CA THR A 201 -0.21 23.13 12.31
C THR A 201 -1.51 23.34 13.09
N PRO A 202 -1.80 24.57 13.58
CA PRO A 202 -3.03 24.84 14.31
C PRO A 202 -4.27 24.56 13.45
N ARG A 203 -5.19 23.75 13.98
CA ARG A 203 -6.48 23.49 13.33
C ARG A 203 -7.32 24.77 13.38
N LYS A 204 -7.87 25.20 12.24
CA LYS A 204 -8.67 26.45 12.10
C LYS A 204 -9.97 26.51 12.95
N THR A 205 -10.23 25.54 13.83
CA THR A 205 -11.48 25.41 14.58
C THR A 205 -11.33 25.89 16.03
N GLY A 206 -11.72 27.15 16.27
CA GLY A 206 -12.65 27.51 17.35
C GLY A 206 -12.15 27.84 18.77
N ASN A 207 -11.09 27.24 19.31
CA ASN A 207 -10.68 27.53 20.70
C ASN A 207 -9.20 27.95 20.80
N LEU A 208 -9.02 29.27 20.85
CA LEU A 208 -7.74 29.99 20.72
C LEU A 208 -6.87 30.02 21.99
N LYS A 209 -7.31 29.49 23.14
CA LYS A 209 -6.59 29.71 24.42
C LYS A 209 -5.81 28.51 24.96
N GLU A 210 -6.08 27.29 24.51
CA GLU A 210 -5.36 26.08 24.96
C GLU A 210 -4.35 25.52 23.93
N THR A 211 -4.39 26.00 22.67
CA THR A 211 -3.62 25.44 21.55
C THR A 211 -2.31 26.16 21.23
N ILE A 212 -2.09 27.37 21.78
CA ILE A 212 -0.96 28.26 21.45
C ILE A 212 0.39 27.68 21.91
N HIS A 213 0.42 26.90 23.00
CA HIS A 213 1.67 26.35 23.53
C HIS A 213 2.16 25.05 22.84
N LEU A 214 1.38 24.46 21.93
CA LEU A 214 1.71 23.17 21.30
C LEU A 214 2.14 23.26 19.83
N HIS A 215 1.80 24.34 19.12
CA HIS A 215 1.97 24.44 17.66
C HIS A 215 3.01 25.51 17.29
N THR A 216 4.24 25.07 17.08
CA THR A 216 5.38 25.91 16.64
C THR A 216 5.30 26.28 15.16
N LEU A 217 4.59 25.47 14.35
CA LEU A 217 4.55 25.61 12.88
C LEU A 217 3.23 26.22 12.41
N LYS A 218 3.32 27.15 11.45
CA LYS A 218 2.19 27.82 10.81
C LYS A 218 1.63 27.03 9.63
N ASP A 219 2.47 26.49 8.75
CA ASP A 219 2.06 25.59 7.66
C ASP A 219 3.23 24.74 7.16
N ILE A 220 2.90 23.61 6.54
CA ILE A 220 3.86 22.72 5.89
C ILE A 220 3.29 22.38 4.51
N THR A 221 4.04 22.68 3.46
CA THR A 221 3.62 22.48 2.07
C THR A 221 4.69 21.77 1.26
N ALA A 222 4.26 20.89 0.35
CA ALA A 222 5.16 20.31 -0.64
C ALA A 222 5.38 21.32 -1.77
N THR A 223 6.63 21.66 -2.05
CA THR A 223 6.98 22.64 -3.09
C THR A 223 6.94 22.01 -4.49
N ASN A 224 7.08 20.68 -4.58
CA ASN A 224 7.11 19.96 -5.84
C ASN A 224 6.14 18.77 -5.86
N ALA A 225 5.78 18.34 -7.07
CA ALA A 225 4.87 17.20 -7.27
C ALA A 225 5.41 15.88 -6.69
N GLU A 226 6.73 15.74 -6.55
CA GLU A 226 7.38 14.55 -5.98
C GLU A 226 7.37 14.49 -4.45
N ALA A 227 6.97 15.59 -3.81
CA ALA A 227 7.01 15.77 -2.37
C ALA A 227 8.40 15.52 -1.76
N THR A 228 9.46 15.82 -2.53
CA THR A 228 10.86 15.73 -2.07
C THR A 228 11.37 17.04 -1.50
N GLN A 229 10.69 18.15 -1.80
CA GLN A 229 10.98 19.47 -1.23
C GLN A 229 9.79 19.94 -0.40
N LEU A 230 10.05 20.32 0.85
CA LEU A 230 9.06 20.88 1.75
C LEU A 230 9.39 22.32 2.07
N TYR A 231 8.37 23.16 2.02
CA TYR A 231 8.37 24.50 2.55
C TYR A 231 7.63 24.50 3.89
N ILE A 232 8.31 24.98 4.93
CA ILE A 232 7.81 25.05 6.29
C ILE A 232 7.80 26.51 6.70
N GLU A 233 6.70 26.96 7.29
CA GLU A 233 6.54 28.29 7.84
C GLU A 233 6.27 28.16 9.34
N TRP A 234 6.97 28.94 10.17
CA TRP A 234 6.79 28.98 11.62
C TRP A 234 5.89 30.16 12.02
N MET A 235 5.33 30.08 13.22
CA MET A 235 4.49 31.16 13.77
C MET A 235 5.28 32.44 14.08
N ASP A 236 6.59 32.32 14.30
CA ASP A 236 7.52 33.44 14.57
C ASP A 236 8.08 34.09 13.29
N GLY A 237 7.61 33.67 12.11
CA GLY A 237 8.07 34.20 10.83
C GLY A 237 9.31 33.51 10.26
N ARG A 238 9.89 32.51 10.95
CA ARG A 238 10.93 31.67 10.35
C ARG A 238 10.38 30.87 9.17
N ILE A 239 11.23 30.66 8.17
CA ILE A 239 10.92 29.91 6.96
C ILE A 239 12.00 28.86 6.74
N GLY A 240 11.59 27.66 6.35
CA GLY A 240 12.48 26.53 6.18
C GLY A 240 12.22 25.78 4.88
N LEU A 241 13.29 25.45 4.17
CA LEU A 241 13.25 24.56 3.02
C LEU A 241 13.96 23.25 3.37
N VAL A 242 13.24 22.14 3.22
CA VAL A 242 13.73 20.80 3.53
C VAL A 242 13.75 19.96 2.27
N LEU A 243 14.89 19.38 1.94
CA LEU A 243 15.07 18.42 0.86
C LEU A 243 15.15 17.01 1.43
N ILE A 244 14.39 16.10 0.83
CA ILE A 244 14.19 14.72 1.28
C ILE A 244 14.58 13.77 0.15
N ASP A 245 15.23 12.66 0.50
CA ASP A 245 15.55 11.61 -0.47
C ASP A 245 14.39 10.65 -0.74
N GLU A 246 14.62 9.72 -1.66
CA GLU A 246 13.67 8.67 -2.01
C GLU A 246 13.28 7.77 -0.83
N ASN A 247 14.12 7.66 0.20
CA ASN A 247 13.87 6.84 1.37
C ASN A 247 13.10 7.60 2.47
N GLY A 248 12.87 8.91 2.32
CA GLY A 248 12.25 9.76 3.33
C GLY A 248 13.24 10.34 4.35
N VAL A 249 14.54 10.29 4.09
CA VAL A 249 15.59 10.88 4.93
C VAL A 249 15.81 12.34 4.53
N VAL A 250 15.95 13.21 5.53
CA VAL A 250 16.25 14.63 5.30
C VAL A 250 17.71 14.78 4.86
N LYS A 251 17.94 15.31 3.66
CA LYS A 251 19.27 15.47 3.05
C LYS A 251 19.82 16.87 3.12
N LYS A 252 18.96 17.88 3.05
CA LYS A 252 19.34 19.29 3.24
C LYS A 252 18.22 19.99 3.97
N CYS A 253 18.59 20.92 4.84
CA CYS A 253 17.67 21.82 5.50
C CYS A 253 18.30 23.22 5.47
N ALA A 254 17.51 24.23 5.16
CA ALA A 254 17.89 25.62 5.29
C ALA A 254 16.75 26.33 6.03
N ILE A 255 17.05 26.98 7.15
CA ILE A 255 16.07 27.70 7.97
C ILE A 255 16.56 29.14 8.13
N GLN A 256 15.72 30.07 7.71
CA GLN A 256 15.96 31.50 7.77
C GLN A 256 15.00 32.13 8.78
N GLY A 257 15.54 32.83 9.76
CA GLY A 257 14.80 33.67 10.68
C GLY A 257 15.14 35.15 10.55
N GLU A 258 14.58 35.94 11.47
CA GLU A 258 14.78 37.40 11.54
C GLU A 258 16.24 37.76 11.80
N ASP A 259 16.91 37.01 12.69
CA ASP A 259 18.34 37.18 13.04
C ASP A 259 19.32 36.51 12.06
N GLY A 260 18.82 36.01 10.92
CA GLY A 260 19.62 35.30 9.94
C GLY A 260 19.38 33.79 9.92
N ARG A 261 20.41 33.03 9.52
CA ARG A 261 20.29 31.59 9.27
C ARG A 261 20.42 30.77 10.57
N ASP A 262 19.38 30.02 10.90
CA ASP A 262 19.27 29.22 12.13
C ASP A 262 19.93 27.84 11.95
N ARG A 263 21.24 27.79 12.19
CA ARG A 263 22.05 26.56 12.02
C ARG A 263 21.69 25.47 13.04
N GLU A 264 21.20 25.82 14.21
CA GLU A 264 20.86 24.84 15.24
C GLU A 264 19.60 24.07 14.88
N ALA A 265 18.56 24.78 14.41
CA ALA A 265 17.35 24.15 13.90
C ALA A 265 17.63 23.34 12.63
N GLU A 266 18.53 23.81 11.74
CA GLU A 266 18.96 23.04 10.57
C GLU A 266 19.60 21.70 10.96
N ASN A 267 20.54 21.72 11.91
CA ASN A 267 21.22 20.50 12.37
C ASN A 267 20.22 19.50 12.98
N ARG A 268 19.26 19.97 13.78
CA ARG A 268 18.20 19.11 14.34
C ARG A 268 17.31 18.51 13.25
N ALA A 269 16.92 19.29 12.25
CA ALA A 269 16.08 18.81 11.14
C ALA A 269 16.76 17.67 10.36
N MET A 270 18.06 17.78 10.16
CA MET A 270 18.90 16.83 9.41
C MET A 270 19.10 15.47 10.09
N CYS A 271 18.90 15.37 11.40
CA CYS A 271 19.13 14.15 12.18
C CYS A 271 18.00 13.11 12.05
N GLY A 272 17.58 12.76 10.83
CA GLY A 272 16.74 11.58 10.61
C GLY A 272 15.71 11.68 9.47
N ARG A 273 14.64 10.91 9.62
CA ARG A 273 13.57 10.80 8.63
C ARG A 273 12.50 11.88 8.79
N ILE A 274 11.66 12.04 7.76
CA ILE A 274 10.56 13.00 7.72
C ILE A 274 9.52 12.75 8.84
N GLU A 275 9.26 11.50 9.23
CA GLU A 275 8.20 11.19 10.20
C GLU A 275 8.47 11.81 11.58
N GLY A 276 9.75 11.95 11.96
CA GLY A 276 10.15 12.60 13.21
C GLY A 276 10.47 14.10 13.08
N LEU A 277 10.29 14.69 11.90
CA LEU A 277 10.75 16.06 11.61
C LEU A 277 10.10 17.09 12.53
N GLY A 278 8.78 17.04 12.71
CA GLY A 278 8.06 18.01 13.53
C GLY A 278 8.54 18.02 14.99
N GLN A 279 8.82 16.86 15.57
CA GLN A 279 9.35 16.78 16.94
C GLN A 279 10.76 17.40 17.04
N ARG A 280 11.61 17.19 16.03
CA ARG A 280 12.95 17.77 15.99
C ARG A 280 12.92 19.29 15.81
N LEU A 281 11.90 19.82 15.14
CA LEU A 281 11.69 21.26 14.91
C LEU A 281 11.02 21.99 16.09
N LYS A 282 10.42 21.25 17.05
CA LYS A 282 9.83 21.82 18.28
C LYS A 282 10.85 22.23 19.34
N GLY A 283 12.02 21.56 19.36
CA GLY A 283 13.04 21.74 20.39
C GLY A 283 13.60 23.16 20.49
#